data_AF-A0A2E4FI55-F1
#
_entry.id   AF-A0A2E4FI55-F1
#
_cell.length_a   1.000
_cell.length_b   1.000
_cell.length_c   1.000
_cell.angle_alpha   90.00
_cell.angle_beta   90.00
_cell.angle_gamma   90.00
#
_symmetry.space_group_name_H-M   'P 1'
#
loop_
_entity.id
_entity.type
_entity.pdbx_description
1 polymer ?
#
loop_
_entity_poly.entity_id
_entity_poly.type
_entity_poly.pdbx_seq_one_letter_code
_entity_poly.pdbx_strand_id
1 'polypeptide(L)'
;MKSVLKLSFILSVFFSAQTMAAANPVEFWGCKFNDGMGMDDLMEWTQEWGEVVDGLPDDGYNAWVMTPMFKSNMTDLDFLWVGAWPDYASMGSGLGDFFNSESGSASFSKFVEISTCQIHDLYSSVQVRENNAE
;
A
#
# COMPACT_ATOMS: atom_id res chain seq x y z
N MET A 1 6.24 -2.97 -48.53
CA MET A 1 5.81 -4.13 -47.71
C MET A 1 6.63 -4.31 -46.43
N LYS A 2 7.96 -4.46 -46.46
CA LYS A 2 8.78 -4.66 -45.24
C LYS A 2 8.71 -3.50 -44.22
N SER A 3 8.56 -2.26 -44.67
CA SER A 3 8.41 -1.08 -43.80
C SER A 3 7.04 -0.99 -43.13
N VAL A 4 5.97 -1.36 -43.86
CA VAL A 4 4.58 -1.37 -43.35
C VAL A 4 4.41 -2.45 -42.28
N LEU A 5 5.06 -3.61 -42.45
CA LEU A 5 5.03 -4.71 -41.49
C LEU A 5 5.73 -4.37 -40.16
N LYS A 6 6.82 -3.58 -40.21
CA LYS A 6 7.51 -3.10 -39.00
C LYS A 6 6.68 -2.07 -38.23
N LEU A 7 5.96 -1.20 -38.93
CA LEU A 7 5.12 -0.18 -38.31
C LEU A 7 3.90 -0.80 -37.60
N SER A 8 3.30 -1.84 -38.18
CA SER A 8 2.21 -2.61 -37.54
C SER A 8 2.65 -3.40 -36.31
N PHE A 9 3.91 -3.85 -36.25
CA PHE A 9 4.43 -4.56 -35.07
C PHE A 9 4.72 -3.61 -33.90
N ILE A 10 5.18 -2.38 -34.18
CA ILE A 10 5.40 -1.37 -33.13
C ILE A 10 4.07 -0.90 -32.54
N LEU A 11 3.05 -0.70 -33.37
CA LEU A 11 1.73 -0.22 -32.91
C LEU A 11 1.00 -1.24 -32.02
N SER A 12 1.22 -2.53 -32.23
CA SER A 12 0.60 -3.59 -31.41
C SER A 12 1.27 -3.73 -30.02
N VAL A 13 2.55 -3.38 -29.88
CA VAL A 13 3.23 -3.35 -28.57
C VAL A 13 2.72 -2.19 -27.69
N PHE A 14 2.45 -1.03 -28.28
CA PHE A 14 1.90 0.11 -27.52
C PHE A 14 0.45 -0.12 -27.04
N PHE A 15 -0.39 -0.80 -27.83
CA PHE A 15 -1.77 -1.07 -27.44
C PHE A 15 -1.89 -2.11 -26.31
N SER A 16 -0.89 -2.99 -26.18
CA SER A 16 -0.85 -4.01 -25.12
C SER A 16 -0.55 -3.38 -23.73
N ALA A 17 0.10 -2.22 -23.69
CA ALA A 17 0.58 -1.60 -22.46
C ALA A 17 -0.51 -0.84 -21.66
N GLN A 18 -1.70 -0.62 -22.22
CA GLN A 18 -2.74 0.22 -21.61
C GLN A 18 -3.99 -0.55 -21.15
N THR A 19 -3.90 -1.87 -20.98
CA THR A 19 -5.07 -2.71 -20.60
C THR A 19 -5.01 -3.27 -19.19
N MET A 20 -4.20 -2.70 -18.31
CA MET A 20 -4.52 -2.80 -16.88
C MET A 20 -5.80 -1.98 -16.71
N ALA A 21 -6.95 -2.64 -16.51
CA ALA A 21 -8.15 -1.97 -16.02
C ALA A 21 -7.74 -1.03 -14.88
N ALA A 22 -8.38 0.14 -14.74
CA ALA A 22 -8.13 1.06 -13.63
C ALA A 22 -8.26 0.28 -12.31
N ALA A 23 -7.11 -0.11 -11.78
CA ALA A 23 -7.01 -1.03 -10.67
C ALA A 23 -6.06 -0.39 -9.68
N ASN A 24 -6.57 -0.17 -8.47
CA ASN A 24 -5.88 0.56 -7.44
C ASN A 24 -4.98 -0.44 -6.70
N PRO A 25 -3.68 -0.16 -6.54
CA PRO A 25 -2.81 -1.01 -5.72
C PRO A 25 -3.25 -0.91 -4.26
N VAL A 26 -3.41 -2.07 -3.61
CA VAL A 26 -3.74 -2.19 -2.18
C VAL A 26 -2.70 -3.08 -1.52
N GLU A 27 -2.04 -2.56 -0.50
CA GLU A 27 -1.00 -3.22 0.28
C GLU A 27 -1.58 -3.73 1.61
N PHE A 28 -1.14 -4.91 2.02
CA PHE A 28 -1.49 -5.51 3.29
C PHE A 28 -0.21 -5.88 4.05
N TRP A 29 -0.10 -5.37 5.26
CA TRP A 29 0.86 -5.80 6.26
C TRP A 29 0.10 -6.48 7.38
N GLY A 30 0.28 -7.79 7.53
CA GLY A 30 -0.33 -8.54 8.63
C GLY A 30 0.69 -8.82 9.71
N CYS A 31 0.44 -8.30 10.91
CA CYS A 31 1.49 -8.17 11.92
C CYS A 31 1.09 -8.67 13.29
N LYS A 32 2.10 -9.05 14.06
CA LYS A 32 2.04 -9.27 15.51
C LYS A 32 2.81 -8.19 16.23
N PHE A 33 2.37 -7.84 17.43
CA PHE A 33 3.15 -6.97 18.29
C PHE A 33 4.40 -7.68 18.79
N ASN A 34 5.49 -6.94 18.90
CA ASN A 34 6.71 -7.41 19.55
C ASN A 34 6.52 -7.44 21.08
N ASP A 35 7.40 -8.13 21.79
CA ASP A 35 7.31 -8.28 23.25
C ASP A 35 7.24 -6.93 23.96
N GLY A 36 6.18 -6.74 24.75
CA GLY A 36 5.94 -5.50 25.51
C GLY A 36 5.25 -4.39 24.74
N MET A 37 4.99 -4.57 23.44
CA MET A 37 4.28 -3.61 22.59
C MET A 37 2.80 -3.98 22.46
N GLY A 38 1.98 -3.02 22.05
CA GLY A 38 0.55 -3.21 21.84
C GLY A 38 -0.09 -2.18 20.92
N MET A 39 -1.43 -2.21 20.92
CA MET A 39 -2.25 -1.32 20.07
C MET A 39 -2.02 0.16 20.40
N ASP A 40 -1.79 0.50 21.67
CA ASP A 40 -1.55 1.89 22.07
C ASP A 40 -0.26 2.43 21.43
N ASP A 41 0.82 1.65 21.41
CA ASP A 41 2.09 2.02 20.74
C ASP A 41 1.91 2.18 19.23
N LEU A 42 1.12 1.28 18.61
CA LEU A 42 0.80 1.40 17.18
C LEU A 42 0.02 2.67 16.88
N MET A 43 -1.00 2.98 17.68
CA MET A 43 -1.85 4.16 17.46
C MET A 43 -1.09 5.46 17.74
N GLU A 44 -0.16 5.48 18.70
CA GLU A 44 0.78 6.58 18.89
C GLU A 44 1.66 6.76 17.65
N TRP A 45 2.27 5.67 17.16
CA TRP A 45 3.04 5.70 15.93
C TRP A 45 2.23 6.17 14.72
N THR A 46 0.94 5.81 14.59
CA THR A 46 0.11 6.28 13.47
C THR A 46 -0.06 7.81 13.45
N GLN A 47 -0.06 8.46 14.61
CA GLN A 47 -0.14 9.91 14.71
C GLN A 47 1.16 10.56 14.26
N GLU A 48 2.30 10.06 14.77
CA GLU A 48 3.63 10.53 14.36
C GLU A 48 3.88 10.29 12.86
N TRP A 49 3.52 9.10 12.36
CA TRP A 49 3.62 8.74 10.96
C TRP A 49 2.77 9.68 10.09
N GLY A 50 1.56 10.03 10.54
CA GLY A 50 0.68 11.00 9.89
C GLY A 50 1.39 12.35 9.66
N GLU A 51 2.04 12.88 10.69
CA GLU A 51 2.82 14.14 10.57
C GLU A 51 4.00 14.01 9.59
N VAL A 52 4.63 12.82 9.53
CA VAL A 52 5.72 12.54 8.58
C VAL A 52 5.19 12.55 7.15
N VAL A 53 4.09 11.85 6.87
CA VAL A 53 3.54 11.77 5.51
C VAL A 53 2.90 13.09 5.05
N ASP A 54 2.31 13.86 5.95
CA ASP A 54 1.81 15.22 5.66
C ASP A 54 2.94 16.18 5.25
N GLY A 55 4.19 15.88 5.63
CA GLY A 55 5.38 16.62 5.23
C GLY A 55 5.98 16.20 3.88
N LEU A 56 5.49 15.12 3.26
CA LEU A 56 5.95 14.59 1.98
C LEU A 56 5.05 15.07 0.83
N PRO A 57 5.48 14.93 -0.44
CA PRO A 57 4.60 15.12 -1.57
C PRO A 57 3.36 14.20 -1.47
N ASP A 58 2.18 14.77 -1.69
CA ASP A 58 0.92 14.02 -1.67
C ASP A 58 0.89 12.98 -2.80
N ASP A 59 0.77 11.71 -2.41
CA ASP A 59 0.67 10.55 -3.28
C ASP A 59 -0.76 9.95 -3.31
N GLY A 60 -1.69 10.53 -2.55
CA GLY A 60 -3.05 10.03 -2.38
C GLY A 60 -3.15 8.70 -1.61
N TYR A 61 -2.14 8.33 -0.83
CA TYR A 61 -2.15 7.11 -0.02
C TYR A 61 -3.22 7.18 1.07
N ASN A 62 -4.06 6.15 1.13
CA ASN A 62 -5.00 5.93 2.21
C ASN A 62 -4.52 4.77 3.07
N ALA A 63 -4.65 4.90 4.39
CA ALA A 63 -4.21 3.87 5.33
C ALA A 63 -5.30 3.52 6.36
N TRP A 64 -5.30 2.25 6.78
CA TRP A 64 -6.20 1.73 7.82
C TRP A 64 -5.46 0.76 8.73
N VAL A 65 -5.68 0.91 10.05
CA VAL A 65 -5.42 -0.16 11.01
C VAL A 65 -6.70 -0.99 11.15
N MET A 66 -6.62 -2.28 10.85
CA MET A 66 -7.74 -3.21 10.99
C MET A 66 -7.44 -4.27 12.04
N THR A 67 -8.27 -4.34 13.08
CA THR A 67 -8.22 -5.41 14.07
C THR A 67 -9.05 -6.61 13.58
N PRO A 68 -8.46 -7.80 13.45
CA PRO A 68 -9.19 -8.94 12.94
C PRO A 68 -10.22 -9.49 13.94
N MET A 69 -11.49 -9.49 13.55
CA MET A 69 -12.61 -9.95 14.41
C MET A 69 -13.01 -11.42 14.19
N PHE A 70 -12.88 -11.93 12.97
CA PHE A 70 -13.18 -13.32 12.62
C PHE A 70 -12.30 -13.77 11.44
N LYS A 71 -11.55 -14.84 11.63
CA LYS A 71 -10.63 -15.40 10.62
C LYS A 71 -10.35 -16.87 10.94
N SER A 72 -9.89 -17.61 9.93
CA SER A 72 -9.64 -19.05 10.03
C SER A 72 -8.68 -19.41 11.16
N ASN A 73 -7.70 -18.54 11.44
CA ASN A 73 -6.85 -18.61 12.61
C ASN A 73 -6.80 -17.25 13.31
N MET A 74 -7.37 -17.19 14.52
CA MET A 74 -7.46 -15.95 15.28
C MET A 74 -6.11 -15.50 15.86
N THR A 75 -5.13 -16.39 15.98
CA THR A 75 -3.85 -16.11 16.67
C THR A 75 -2.71 -15.72 15.75
N ASP A 76 -2.91 -15.71 14.43
CA ASP A 76 -1.81 -15.50 13.49
C ASP A 76 -1.39 -14.03 13.37
N LEU A 77 -2.31 -13.09 13.58
CA LEU A 77 -2.06 -11.65 13.43
C LEU A 77 -2.82 -10.89 14.52
N ASP A 78 -2.21 -9.85 15.06
CA ASP A 78 -2.84 -8.94 16.02
C ASP A 78 -3.55 -7.78 15.29
N PHE A 79 -2.95 -7.30 14.19
CA PHE A 79 -3.54 -6.26 13.35
C PHE A 79 -3.16 -6.44 11.86
N LEU A 80 -3.91 -5.76 10.99
CA LEU A 80 -3.51 -5.49 9.62
C LEU A 80 -3.29 -3.98 9.48
N TRP A 81 -2.17 -3.58 8.89
CA TRP A 81 -2.06 -2.27 8.26
C TRP A 81 -2.41 -2.44 6.78
N VAL A 82 -3.39 -1.68 6.32
CA VAL A 82 -3.85 -1.70 4.93
C VAL A 82 -3.58 -0.35 4.31
N GLY A 83 -2.95 -0.35 3.14
CA GLY A 83 -2.63 0.84 2.37
C GLY A 83 -3.26 0.78 0.99
N ALA A 84 -3.65 1.91 0.41
CA ALA A 84 -4.11 1.97 -0.98
C ALA A 84 -3.70 3.27 -1.66
N TRP A 85 -3.24 3.19 -2.90
CA TRP A 85 -2.97 4.36 -3.76
C TRP A 85 -4.00 4.47 -4.88
N PRO A 86 -4.17 5.67 -5.46
CA PRO A 86 -5.05 5.85 -6.62
C PRO A 86 -4.55 5.08 -7.86
N ASP A 87 -3.24 4.95 -8.03
CA ASP A 87 -2.61 4.19 -9.12
C ASP A 87 -1.16 3.79 -8.79
N TYR A 88 -0.56 2.98 -9.68
CA TYR A 88 0.80 2.48 -9.52
C TYR A 88 1.89 3.55 -9.65
N ALA A 89 1.63 4.66 -10.36
CA ALA A 89 2.60 5.74 -10.50
C ALA A 89 2.69 6.53 -9.20
N SER A 90 1.53 6.87 -8.59
CA SER A 90 1.45 7.42 -7.24
C SER A 90 2.11 6.51 -6.21
N MET A 91 1.82 5.20 -6.23
CA MET A 91 2.49 4.24 -5.34
C MET A 91 4.01 4.28 -5.47
N GLY A 92 4.53 4.25 -6.71
CA GLY A 92 5.97 4.29 -6.94
C GLY A 92 6.63 5.58 -6.44
N SER A 93 5.98 6.74 -6.67
CA SER A 93 6.46 8.03 -6.17
C SER A 93 6.40 8.06 -4.64
N GLY A 94 5.26 7.73 -4.05
CA GLY A 94 5.03 7.80 -2.61
C GLY A 94 5.95 6.89 -1.79
N LEU A 95 6.11 5.63 -2.23
CA LEU A 95 7.10 4.73 -1.63
C LEU A 95 8.52 5.30 -1.76
N GLY A 96 8.83 5.89 -2.92
CA GLY A 96 10.10 6.58 -3.15
C GLY A 96 10.31 7.74 -2.19
N ASP A 97 9.35 8.64 -2.07
CA ASP A 97 9.42 9.82 -1.21
C ASP A 97 9.52 9.42 0.26
N PHE A 98 8.72 8.44 0.70
CA PHE A 98 8.73 7.93 2.06
C PHE A 98 10.07 7.26 2.42
N PHE A 99 10.49 6.24 1.68
CA PHE A 99 11.70 5.48 2.03
C PHE A 99 13.01 6.18 1.69
N ASN A 100 13.03 7.13 0.74
CA ASN A 100 14.24 7.93 0.49
C ASN A 100 14.36 9.14 1.43
N SER A 101 13.30 9.51 2.15
CA SER A 101 13.38 10.52 3.21
C SER A 101 13.95 9.93 4.50
N GLU A 102 14.72 10.75 5.23
CA GLU A 102 15.24 10.35 6.55
C GLU A 102 14.11 10.15 7.56
N SER A 103 13.10 11.03 7.57
CA SER A 103 11.95 10.96 8.47
C SER A 103 11.05 9.75 8.18
N GLY A 104 10.78 9.43 6.92
CA GLY A 104 9.98 8.27 6.54
C GLY A 104 10.67 6.95 6.89
N SER A 105 11.97 6.83 6.56
CA SER A 105 12.77 5.66 6.96
C SER A 105 12.86 5.49 8.48
N ALA A 106 13.01 6.58 9.23
CA ALA A 106 13.01 6.54 10.69
C ALA A 106 11.62 6.13 11.24
N SER A 107 10.54 6.65 10.66
CA SER A 107 9.17 6.26 11.01
C SER A 107 8.93 4.76 10.77
N PHE A 108 9.39 4.22 9.65
CA PHE A 108 9.29 2.79 9.37
C PHE A 108 10.13 1.94 10.33
N SER A 109 11.31 2.44 10.74
CA SER A 109 12.14 1.73 11.72
C SER A 109 11.41 1.57 13.07
N LYS A 110 10.71 2.62 13.54
CA LYS A 110 9.84 2.54 14.72
C LYS A 110 8.71 1.52 14.55
N PHE A 111 8.09 1.46 13.37
CA PHE A 111 7.04 0.47 13.09
C PHE A 111 7.52 -0.98 13.25
N VAL A 112 8.76 -1.25 12.81
CA VAL A 112 9.42 -2.57 12.95
C VAL A 112 9.82 -2.86 14.40
N GLU A 113 10.09 -1.84 15.22
CA GLU A 113 10.30 -2.01 16.67
C GLU A 113 9.00 -2.38 17.40
N ILE A 114 7.87 -1.83 16.96
CA ILE A 114 6.54 -2.09 17.54
C ILE A 114 6.02 -3.49 17.12
N SER A 115 6.28 -3.90 15.88
CA SER A 115 5.63 -5.08 15.31
C SER A 115 6.51 -5.88 14.36
N THR A 116 6.22 -7.18 14.26
CA THR A 116 6.77 -8.07 13.24
C THR A 116 5.65 -8.53 12.30
N CYS A 117 5.80 -8.24 11.02
CA CYS A 117 4.80 -8.58 10.00
C CYS A 117 5.11 -9.92 9.33
N GLN A 118 4.10 -10.80 9.30
CA GLN A 118 4.14 -12.11 8.66
C GLN A 118 3.62 -12.08 7.23
N ILE A 119 2.83 -11.05 6.90
CA ILE A 119 2.29 -10.80 5.57
C ILE A 119 2.81 -9.44 5.13
N HIS A 120 3.31 -9.36 3.90
CA HIS A 120 3.56 -8.13 3.16
C HIS A 120 3.20 -8.39 1.70
N ASP A 121 1.95 -8.11 1.34
CA ASP A 121 1.39 -8.44 0.05
C ASP A 121 0.86 -7.18 -0.66
N LEU A 122 1.02 -7.12 -1.97
CA LEU A 122 0.42 -6.09 -2.83
C LEU A 122 -0.58 -6.73 -3.79
N TYR A 123 -1.80 -6.21 -3.81
CA TYR A 123 -2.87 -6.65 -4.71
C TYR A 123 -3.29 -5.53 -5.65
N SER A 124 -3.59 -5.90 -6.89
CA SER A 124 -4.33 -5.03 -7.81
C SER A 124 -5.82 -5.16 -7.51
N SER A 125 -6.51 -4.07 -7.19
CA SER A 125 -7.91 -4.09 -6.79
C SER A 125 -8.81 -3.41 -7.82
N VAL A 126 -9.99 -3.98 -8.06
CA VAL A 126 -11.04 -3.35 -8.89
C VAL A 126 -12.32 -3.29 -8.06
N GLN A 127 -12.86 -2.08 -7.89
CA GLN A 127 -14.15 -1.93 -7.22
C GLN A 127 -15.26 -2.42 -8.16
N VAL A 128 -15.95 -3.49 -7.77
CA VAL A 128 -17.05 -4.09 -8.55
C VAL A 128 -18.43 -3.55 -8.15
N ARG A 129 -18.52 -2.90 -6.99
CA ARG A 129 -19.75 -2.30 -6.45
C ARG A 129 -19.40 -1.22 -5.43
N GLU A 130 -20.02 -0.05 -5.58
CA GLU A 130 -20.06 1.01 -4.58
C GLU A 130 -21.41 0.96 -3.83
N ASN A 131 -21.43 1.32 -2.55
CA ASN A 131 -22.66 1.45 -1.79
C ASN A 131 -23.07 2.92 -1.72
N ASN A 132 -24.00 3.32 -2.57
CA ASN A 132 -24.47 4.71 -2.67
C ASN A 132 -25.58 5.03 -1.63
N ALA A 133 -25.49 4.46 -0.43
CA ALA A 133 -26.44 4.76 0.64
C ALA A 133 -25.97 6.01 1.39
N GLU A 134 -26.70 7.11 1.19
CA GLU A 134 -26.55 8.38 1.92
C GLU A 134 -26.94 8.28 3.40
#